data_AF-A0A6W0M6Z5-F1
#
_entry.id   AF-A0A6W0M6Z5-F1
#
_cell.length_a   1.000
_cell.length_b   1.000
_cell.length_c   1.000
_cell.angle_alpha   90.00
_cell.angle_beta   90.00
_cell.angle_gamma   90.00
#
_symmetry.space_group_name_H-M   'P 1'
#
loop_
_entity.id
_entity.type
_entity.pdbx_description
1 polymer ?
#
loop_
_entity_poly.entity_id
_entity_poly.type
_entity_poly.pdbx_seq_one_letter_code
_entity_poly.pdbx_strand_id
1 'polypeptide(L)'
;MNADVIWFLGICGTIFTALFSCAYKEPDFYIGYVADKLFKATIFGGLFAFLAAGVVQTFSEHAIRKLEKLPDAAEIVSDVWEQWHRFFLIAGLCISVMFLAWCFLEWVSRVRKTYLNDQKKN
;
A
#
# COMPACT_ATOMS: atom_id res chain seq x y z
N MET A 1 1.08 -16.39 16.52
CA MET A 1 1.49 -15.35 15.53
C MET A 1 2.73 -15.89 14.82
N ASN A 2 2.68 -16.10 13.51
CA ASN A 2 3.79 -16.73 12.77
C ASN A 2 5.03 -15.83 12.80
N ALA A 3 6.22 -16.41 12.94
CA ALA A 3 7.48 -15.68 13.03
C ALA A 3 7.68 -14.71 11.85
N ASP A 4 7.23 -15.08 10.66
CA ASP A 4 7.30 -14.27 9.45
C ASP A 4 6.52 -12.96 9.56
N VAL A 5 5.36 -12.98 10.24
CA VAL A 5 4.53 -11.78 10.45
C VAL A 5 5.24 -10.80 11.38
N ILE A 6 5.94 -11.30 12.40
CA ILE A 6 6.70 -10.47 13.35
C ILE A 6 7.88 -9.80 12.62
N TRP A 7 8.63 -10.56 11.82
CA TRP A 7 9.73 -10.04 11.03
C TRP A 7 9.28 -8.98 10.03
N PHE A 8 8.18 -9.23 9.32
CA PHE A 8 7.60 -8.27 8.38
C PHE A 8 7.20 -6.96 9.08
N LEU A 9 6.50 -7.04 10.21
CA LEU A 9 6.13 -5.87 11.01
C LEU A 9 7.37 -5.11 11.52
N GLY A 10 8.44 -5.80 11.91
CA GLY A 10 9.70 -5.19 12.34
C GLY A 10 10.38 -4.38 11.23
N ILE A 11 10.40 -4.92 10.00
CA ILE A 11 10.92 -4.21 8.82
C ILE A 11 10.06 -2.97 8.52
N CYS A 12 8.73 -3.13 8.48
CA CYS A 12 7.81 -2.01 8.26
C CYS A 12 7.98 -0.91 9.31
N GLY A 13 8.12 -1.28 10.58
CA GLY A 13 8.36 -0.36 11.68
C GLY A 13 9.65 0.42 11.49
N THR A 14 10.75 -0.27 11.16
CA THR A 14 12.06 0.36 10.96
C THR A 14 12.05 1.35 9.79
N ILE A 15 11.44 0.97 8.67
CA ILE A 15 11.26 1.85 7.50
C ILE A 15 10.44 3.08 7.89
N PHE A 16 9.32 2.89 8.60
CA PHE A 16 8.48 3.99 9.04
C PHE A 16 9.22 4.94 9.98
N THR A 17 9.98 4.43 10.96
CA THR A 17 10.77 5.27 11.88
C THR A 17 11.86 6.05 11.14
N ALA A 18 12.51 5.45 10.14
CA ALA A 18 13.50 6.15 9.31
C ALA A 18 12.86 7.29 8.50
N LEU A 19 11.70 7.03 7.87
CA LEU A 19 10.95 8.03 7.13
C LEU A 19 10.42 9.15 8.04
N PHE A 20 9.95 8.80 9.24
CA PHE A 20 9.52 9.77 10.25
C PHE A 20 10.68 10.66 10.70
N SER A 21 11.83 10.07 11.01
CA SER A 21 13.02 10.85 11.37
C SER A 21 13.44 11.80 10.24
N CYS A 22 13.33 11.36 8.98
CA CYS A 22 13.60 12.20 7.82
C CYS A 22 12.60 13.36 7.72
N ALA A 23 11.29 13.07 7.76
CA ALA A 23 10.22 14.07 7.73
C ALA A 23 10.32 15.10 8.87
N TYR A 24 10.76 14.67 10.06
CA TYR A 24 10.86 15.54 11.23
C TYR A 24 12.18 16.34 11.30
N LYS A 25 13.32 15.74 10.96
CA LYS A 25 14.63 16.43 11.06
C LYS A 25 14.92 17.29 9.84
N GLU A 26 14.56 16.81 8.65
CA GLU A 26 14.86 17.46 7.36
C GLU A 26 13.58 17.61 6.52
N PRO A 27 12.62 18.45 6.97
CA PRO A 27 11.32 18.54 6.33
C PRO A 27 11.38 19.00 4.87
N ASP A 28 12.34 19.87 4.53
CA ASP A 28 12.54 20.35 3.14
C ASP A 28 13.00 19.23 2.20
N PHE A 29 13.93 18.39 2.64
CA PHE A 29 14.38 17.24 1.86
C PHE A 29 13.26 16.20 1.71
N TYR A 30 12.53 15.92 2.80
CA TYR A 30 11.41 15.01 2.77
C TYR A 30 10.33 15.45 1.79
N ILE A 31 9.80 16.69 1.92
CA ILE A 31 8.75 17.20 1.03
C ILE A 31 9.26 17.32 -0.42
N GLY A 32 10.49 17.80 -0.60
CA GLY A 32 11.04 18.08 -1.93
C GLY A 32 11.41 16.83 -2.74
N TYR A 33 11.73 15.71 -2.09
CA TYR A 33 12.28 14.54 -2.78
C TYR A 33 11.61 13.21 -2.41
N VAL A 34 11.32 13.00 -1.13
CA VAL A 34 10.85 11.69 -0.62
C VAL A 34 9.34 11.56 -0.74
N ALA A 35 8.60 12.60 -0.39
CA ALA A 35 7.14 12.61 -0.36
C ALA A 35 6.54 12.32 -1.74
N ASP A 36 7.02 12.98 -2.80
CA ASP A 36 6.52 12.76 -4.17
C ASP A 36 6.74 11.32 -4.64
N LYS A 37 7.91 10.74 -4.34
CA LYS A 37 8.21 9.35 -4.71
C LYS A 37 7.32 8.35 -3.98
N LEU A 38 7.11 8.55 -2.68
CA LEU A 38 6.22 7.70 -1.87
C LEU A 38 4.77 7.81 -2.36
N PHE A 39 4.32 9.02 -2.67
CA PHE A 39 2.98 9.25 -3.22
C PHE A 39 2.80 8.52 -4.56
N LYS A 40 3.73 8.73 -5.51
CA LYS A 40 3.71 8.07 -6.81
C LYS A 40 3.73 6.55 -6.66
N ALA A 41 4.63 6.00 -5.85
CA ALA A 41 4.69 4.56 -5.60
C ALA A 41 3.36 4.01 -5.07
N THR A 42 2.72 4.73 -4.14
CA THR A 42 1.43 4.33 -3.55
C THR A 42 0.30 4.38 -4.58
N ILE A 43 0.20 5.46 -5.37
CA ILE A 43 -0.85 5.63 -6.37
C ILE A 43 -0.66 4.68 -7.55
N PHE A 44 0.54 4.59 -8.13
CA PHE A 44 0.80 3.67 -9.24
C PHE A 44 0.69 2.21 -8.80
N GLY A 45 1.18 1.87 -7.60
CA GLY A 45 1.00 0.55 -7.02
C GLY A 45 -0.48 0.21 -6.80
N GLY A 46 -1.27 1.16 -6.27
CA GLY A 46 -2.72 1.03 -6.10
C GLY A 46 -3.45 0.84 -7.41
N LEU A 47 -3.15 1.66 -8.41
CA LEU A 47 -3.75 1.56 -9.74
C LEU A 47 -3.40 0.23 -10.41
N PHE A 48 -2.15 -0.21 -10.33
CA PHE A 48 -1.72 -1.49 -10.87
C PHE A 48 -2.44 -2.66 -10.19
N ALA A 49 -2.53 -2.65 -8.86
CA ALA A 49 -3.25 -3.68 -8.10
C ALA A 49 -4.74 -3.71 -8.47
N PHE A 50 -5.37 -2.55 -8.66
CA PHE A 50 -6.75 -2.44 -9.09
C PHE A 50 -6.98 -3.02 -10.49
N LEU A 51 -6.12 -2.66 -11.46
CA LEU A 51 -6.19 -3.19 -12.82
C LEU A 51 -5.96 -4.71 -12.85
N ALA A 52 -4.96 -5.18 -12.11
CA ALA A 52 -4.68 -6.61 -11.98
C ALA A 52 -5.89 -7.36 -11.39
N ALA A 53 -6.48 -6.85 -10.31
CA ALA A 53 -7.68 -7.43 -9.72
C ALA A 53 -8.84 -7.50 -10.73
N GLY A 54 -9.07 -6.43 -11.51
CA GLY A 54 -10.12 -6.39 -12.53
C GLY A 54 -9.91 -7.41 -13.67
N VAL A 55 -8.69 -7.54 -14.18
CA VAL A 55 -8.34 -8.54 -15.21
C VAL A 55 -8.56 -9.95 -14.69
N VAL A 56 -8.06 -10.22 -13.48
CA VAL A 56 -8.09 -11.54 -12.86
C VAL A 56 -9.56 -11.91 -12.58
N GLN A 57 -10.41 -10.95 -12.17
CA GLN A 57 -11.84 -11.18 -11.89
C GLN A 57 -12.62 -11.48 -13.16
N THR A 58 -12.38 -10.71 -14.22
CA THR A 58 -13.01 -10.94 -15.52
C THR A 58 -12.66 -12.32 -16.08
N PHE A 59 -11.40 -12.76 -15.91
CA PHE A 59 -10.95 -14.07 -16.33
C PHE A 59 -11.64 -15.20 -15.56
N SER A 60 -11.76 -15.05 -14.24
CA SER A 60 -12.44 -16.02 -13.38
C SER A 60 -13.90 -16.20 -13.75
N GLU A 61 -14.65 -15.10 -13.90
CA GLU A 61 -16.05 -15.16 -14.32
C GLU A 61 -16.22 -15.84 -15.69
N HIS A 62 -15.30 -15.58 -16.63
CA HIS A 62 -15.32 -16.22 -17.94
C HIS A 62 -15.00 -17.72 -17.87
N ALA A 63 -14.05 -18.12 -17.03
CA ALA A 63 -13.68 -19.52 -16.81
C ALA A 63 -14.83 -20.31 -16.16
N ILE A 64 -15.44 -19.77 -15.12
CA ILE A 64 -16.59 -20.38 -14.43
C ILE A 64 -17.76 -20.59 -15.40
N ARG A 65 -18.10 -19.58 -16.22
CA ARG A 65 -19.16 -19.71 -17.24
C ARG A 65 -18.86 -20.79 -18.27
N LYS A 66 -17.60 -20.96 -18.70
CA LYS A 66 -17.22 -22.02 -19.65
C LYS A 66 -17.27 -23.42 -19.03
N LEU A 67 -17.09 -23.51 -17.71
CA LEU A 67 -17.09 -24.76 -16.95
C LEU A 67 -18.45 -25.10 -16.34
N GLU A 68 -19.52 -24.38 -16.69
CA GLU A 68 -20.88 -24.60 -16.18
C GLU A 68 -21.39 -26.05 -16.36
N LYS A 69 -20.86 -26.77 -17.36
CA LYS A 69 -21.20 -28.19 -17.63
C LYS A 69 -20.36 -29.20 -16.83
N LEU A 70 -19.38 -28.74 -16.06
CA LEU A 70 -18.43 -29.54 -15.27
C LEU A 70 -18.32 -28.94 -13.85
N PRO A 71 -19.28 -29.23 -12.96
CA PRO A 71 -19.41 -28.56 -11.66
C PRO A 71 -18.17 -28.71 -10.77
N ASP A 72 -17.56 -29.90 -10.73
CA ASP A 72 -16.34 -30.16 -9.94
C ASP A 72 -15.15 -29.29 -10.38
N ALA A 73 -15.04 -29.01 -11.68
CA ALA A 73 -13.98 -28.16 -12.22
C ALA A 73 -14.26 -26.66 -11.96
N ALA A 74 -15.52 -26.25 -11.91
CA ALA A 74 -15.92 -24.89 -11.55
C ALA A 74 -15.65 -24.60 -10.06
N GLU A 75 -15.85 -25.59 -9.18
CA GLU A 75 -15.58 -25.47 -7.75
C GLU A 75 -14.08 -25.26 -7.46
N ILE A 76 -13.20 -26.04 -8.10
CA ILE A 76 -11.74 -25.86 -7.98
C ILE A 76 -11.30 -24.46 -8.43
N VAL A 77 -11.88 -23.96 -9.53
CA VAL A 77 -11.59 -22.60 -10.01
C VAL A 77 -12.06 -21.54 -9.02
N SER A 78 -13.21 -21.75 -8.37
CA SER A 78 -13.73 -20.86 -7.33
C SER A 78 -12.85 -20.81 -6.08
N ASP A 79 -12.33 -21.96 -5.62
CA ASP A 79 -11.44 -22.01 -4.45
C ASP A 79 -10.11 -21.29 -4.71
N VAL A 80 -9.51 -21.54 -5.88
CA VAL A 80 -8.30 -20.82 -6.31
C VAL A 80 -8.59 -19.33 -6.43
N TRP A 81 -9.78 -18.96 -6.93
CA TRP A 81 -10.21 -17.59 -7.04
C TRP A 81 -10.29 -16.87 -5.68
N GLU A 82 -10.84 -17.53 -4.67
CA GLU A 82 -10.97 -16.96 -3.33
C GLU A 82 -9.61 -16.63 -2.71
N GLN A 83 -8.59 -17.47 -2.98
CA GLN A 83 -7.22 -17.22 -2.53
C GLN A 83 -6.62 -15.96 -3.19
N TRP A 84 -6.80 -15.78 -4.50
CA TRP A 84 -6.37 -14.57 -5.20
C TRP A 84 -7.11 -13.33 -4.73
N HIS A 85 -8.42 -13.45 -4.49
CA HIS A 85 -9.22 -12.35 -3.96
C HIS A 85 -8.72 -11.89 -2.58
N ARG A 86 -8.44 -12.82 -1.68
CA ARG A 86 -7.83 -12.52 -0.37
C ARG A 86 -6.47 -11.83 -0.52
N PHE A 87 -5.64 -12.26 -1.48
CA PHE A 87 -4.35 -11.61 -1.74
C PHE A 87 -4.52 -10.16 -2.20
N PHE A 88 -5.44 -9.88 -3.13
CA PHE A 88 -5.74 -8.51 -3.58
C PHE A 88 -6.27 -7.63 -2.45
N LEU A 89 -7.13 -8.17 -1.56
CA LEU A 89 -7.61 -7.46 -0.39
C LEU A 89 -6.47 -7.07 0.56
N ILE A 90 -5.56 -8.00 0.84
CA ILE A 90 -4.38 -7.74 1.68
C ILE A 90 -3.48 -6.67 1.04
N ALA A 91 -3.21 -6.81 -0.26
CA ALA A 91 -2.41 -5.82 -1.00
C ALA A 91 -3.06 -4.43 -0.97
N GLY A 92 -4.38 -4.34 -1.19
CA GLY A 92 -5.14 -3.08 -1.10
C GLY A 92 -5.11 -2.46 0.30
N LEU A 93 -5.22 -3.28 1.35
CA LEU A 93 -5.08 -2.83 2.73
C LEU A 93 -3.67 -2.27 2.99
N CYS A 94 -2.62 -2.96 2.55
CA CYS A 94 -1.24 -2.48 2.67
C CYS A 94 -1.03 -1.12 1.99
N ILE A 95 -1.55 -0.96 0.77
CA ILE A 95 -1.47 0.31 0.02
C ILE A 95 -2.23 1.43 0.76
N SER A 96 -3.39 1.11 1.33
CA SER A 96 -4.18 2.06 2.12
C SER A 96 -3.44 2.52 3.38
N VAL A 97 -2.80 1.59 4.10
CA VAL A 97 -1.95 1.90 5.27
C VAL A 97 -0.76 2.75 4.87
N MET A 98 -0.09 2.43 3.76
CA MET A 98 1.01 3.25 3.22
C MET A 98 0.57 4.66 2.86
N PHE A 99 -0.61 4.80 2.27
CA PHE A 99 -1.19 6.11 1.94
C PHE A 99 -1.45 6.95 3.20
N LEU A 100 -2.04 6.35 4.24
CA LEU A 100 -2.27 7.01 5.51
C LEU A 100 -0.95 7.41 6.20
N ALA A 101 0.06 6.53 6.18
CA ALA A 101 1.38 6.83 6.70
C ALA A 101 2.03 8.00 5.95
N TRP A 102 1.91 8.04 4.62
CA TRP A 102 2.37 9.16 3.82
C TRP A 102 1.68 10.47 4.18
N CYS A 103 0.34 10.47 4.29
CA CYS A 103 -0.43 11.66 4.71
C CYS A 103 0.03 12.17 6.08
N PHE A 104 0.26 11.27 7.03
CA PHE A 104 0.76 11.61 8.36
C PHE A 104 2.16 12.25 8.32
N LEU A 105 3.09 11.64 7.57
CA LEU A 105 4.46 12.15 7.44
C LEU A 105 4.51 13.51 6.73
N GLU A 106 3.70 13.69 5.70
CA GLU A 106 3.54 14.95 4.97
C GLU A 106 3.02 16.06 5.91
N TRP A 107 2.03 15.73 6.74
CA TRP A 107 1.51 16.65 7.75
C TRP A 107 2.58 17.05 8.78
N VAL A 108 3.28 16.08 9.36
CA VAL A 108 4.36 16.32 10.35
C VAL A 108 5.46 17.21 9.75
N SER A 109 5.88 16.92 8.52
CA SER A 109 6.92 17.69 7.84
C SER A 109 6.49 19.15 7.61
N ARG A 110 5.26 19.37 7.17
CA ARG A 110 4.71 20.73 6.96
C ARG A 110 4.61 21.51 8.27
N VAL A 111 4.10 20.89 9.33
CA VAL A 111 4.03 21.52 10.67
C VAL A 111 5.42 21.91 11.16
N ARG A 112 6.40 21.01 11.03
CA ARG A 112 7.78 21.28 11.45
C ARG A 112 8.41 22.41 10.64
N LYS A 113 8.20 22.42 9.32
CA LYS A 113 8.70 23.49 8.44
C LYS A 113 8.14 24.86 8.84
N THR A 114 6.84 24.95 9.11
CA THR A 114 6.22 26.18 9.59
C THR A 114 6.84 26.64 10.91
N TYR A 115 6.98 25.74 11.89
CA TYR A 115 7.61 26.04 13.17
C TYR A 115 9.05 26.58 13.03
N LEU A 116 9.87 25.94 12.19
CA LEU A 116 11.24 26.38 11.95
C LEU A 116 11.32 27.74 11.25
N ASN A 117 10.37 28.05 10.37
CA ASN A 117 10.30 29.34 9.70
C ASN A 117 9.89 30.47 10.65
N ASP A 118 9.00 30.20 11.60
CA ASP A 118 8.59 31.19 12.61
C ASP A 118 9.72 31.47 13.60
N GLN A 119 10.50 30.45 13.97
CA GLN A 119 11.70 30.62 14.81
C GLN A 119 12.79 31.46 14.14
N LYS A 120 12.91 31.45 12.81
CA LYS A 120 13.88 32.28 12.07
C LYS A 120 13.47 33.74 11.94
N LYS A 121 12.19 34.06 12.18
CA LYS A 121 11.63 35.42 12.05
C LYS A 121 11.67 36.22 13.36
N ASN A 122 11.85 35.53 14.50
CA ASN A 122 12.03 36.13 15.82
C ASN A 122 13.51 36.18 16.19
#